data_AF-A0A023C051-F1
#
_entry.id   AF-A0A023C051-F1
#
_cell.length_a   1.000
_cell.length_b   1.000
_cell.length_c   1.000
_cell.angle_alpha   90.00
_cell.angle_beta   90.00
_cell.angle_gamma   90.00
#
_symmetry.space_group_name_H-M   'P 1'
#
loop_
_entity.id
_entity.type
_entity.pdbx_description
1 polymer ?
#
loop_
_entity_poly.entity_id
_entity_poly.type
_entity_poly.pdbx_seq_one_letter_code
_entity_poly.pdbx_strand_id
1 'polypeptide(L)'
;MNTQQVANRLVELCRQGENMQALKELYAQDIVSKEMPGSPNEVTSGIDAVIKKSEDWYASVEEYHGGEISEPVVAENHFSCTMKMDCTFKEQGRMQIEEVCVYKVNDGKITEEQFFYSMPN
;
A
#
# COMPACT_ATOMS: atom_id res chain seq x y z
N MET A 1 -9.13 -11.46 -12.55
CA MET A 1 -8.08 -10.62 -13.17
C MET A 1 -6.77 -11.40 -13.15
N ASN A 2 -5.88 -11.22 -14.13
CA ASN A 2 -4.52 -11.74 -14.02
C ASN A 2 -3.62 -10.76 -13.25
N THR A 3 -2.40 -11.16 -12.89
CA THR A 3 -1.47 -10.33 -12.10
C THR A 3 -1.19 -8.98 -12.73
N GLN A 4 -0.98 -8.92 -14.06
CA GLN A 4 -0.76 -7.66 -14.77
C GLN A 4 -1.96 -6.71 -14.66
N GLN A 5 -3.18 -7.24 -14.80
CA GLN A 5 -4.41 -6.45 -14.65
C GLN A 5 -4.58 -5.94 -13.23
N VAL A 6 -4.27 -6.76 -12.21
CA VAL A 6 -4.30 -6.34 -10.80
C VAL A 6 -3.28 -5.24 -10.55
N ALA A 7 -2.04 -5.41 -11.02
CA ALA A 7 -0.98 -4.44 -10.85
C ALA A 7 -1.31 -3.09 -11.52
N ASN A 8 -1.78 -3.12 -12.78
CA ASN A 8 -2.18 -1.91 -13.50
C ASN A 8 -3.34 -1.20 -12.81
N ARG A 9 -4.33 -1.96 -12.33
CA ARG A 9 -5.50 -1.41 -11.65
C ARG A 9 -5.15 -0.82 -10.29
N LEU A 10 -4.25 -1.45 -9.53
CA LEU A 10 -3.72 -0.89 -8.29
C LEU A 10 -3.05 0.46 -8.57
N VAL A 11 -2.12 0.50 -9.53
CA VAL A 11 -1.39 1.72 -9.88
C VAL A 11 -2.32 2.84 -10.35
N GLU A 12 -3.33 2.53 -11.17
CA GLU A 12 -4.36 3.47 -11.60
C GLU A 12 -5.11 4.08 -10.41
N LEU A 13 -5.62 3.24 -9.51
CA LEU A 13 -6.38 3.68 -8.33
C LEU A 13 -5.51 4.52 -7.38
N CYS A 14 -4.26 4.11 -7.15
CA CYS A 14 -3.31 4.87 -6.32
C CYS A 14 -3.04 6.26 -6.91
N ARG A 15 -2.88 6.39 -8.23
CA ARG A 15 -2.69 7.69 -8.92
C ARG A 15 -3.91 8.61 -8.81
N GLN A 16 -5.09 8.03 -8.66
CA GLN A 16 -6.35 8.76 -8.47
C GLN A 16 -6.63 9.09 -7.00
N GLY A 17 -5.78 8.63 -6.06
CA GLY A 17 -6.02 8.74 -4.62
C GLY A 17 -7.10 7.78 -4.10
N GLU A 18 -7.52 6.80 -4.91
CA GLU A 18 -8.60 5.85 -4.63
C GLU A 18 -8.09 4.59 -3.90
N ASN A 19 -7.12 4.74 -3.01
CA ASN A 19 -6.49 3.61 -2.30
C ASN A 19 -7.51 2.76 -1.51
N MET A 20 -8.52 3.39 -0.90
CA MET A 20 -9.60 2.66 -0.20
C MET A 20 -10.47 1.85 -1.15
N GLN A 21 -10.61 2.27 -2.41
CA GLN A 21 -11.28 1.46 -3.43
C GLN A 21 -10.42 0.27 -3.83
N ALA A 22 -9.09 0.44 -3.93
CA ALA A 22 -8.18 -0.67 -4.21
C ALA A 22 -8.33 -1.80 -3.18
N LEU A 23 -8.41 -1.47 -1.88
CA LEU A 23 -8.66 -2.46 -0.81
C LEU A 23 -9.97 -3.25 -1.02
N LYS A 24 -11.04 -2.58 -1.44
CA LYS A 24 -12.33 -3.24 -1.69
C LYS A 24 -12.31 -4.09 -2.97
N GLU A 25 -11.67 -3.58 -4.01
CA GLU A 25 -11.73 -4.14 -5.36
C GLU A 25 -10.70 -5.25 -5.57
N LEU A 26 -9.48 -5.09 -5.07
CA LEU A 26 -8.32 -5.89 -5.46
C LEU A 26 -7.85 -6.86 -4.38
N TYR A 27 -8.21 -6.67 -3.12
CA TYR A 27 -7.63 -7.45 -2.02
C TYR A 27 -8.49 -8.67 -1.67
N ALA A 28 -7.81 -9.73 -1.22
CA ALA A 28 -8.44 -10.94 -0.72
C ALA A 28 -8.92 -10.75 0.73
N GLN A 29 -9.88 -11.57 1.17
CA GLN A 29 -10.41 -11.50 2.54
C GLN A 29 -9.35 -11.90 3.58
N ASP A 30 -8.42 -12.78 3.20
CA ASP A 30 -7.34 -13.34 4.00
C ASP A 30 -5.97 -12.66 3.76
N ILE A 31 -5.97 -11.42 3.23
CA ILE A 31 -4.76 -10.62 3.01
C ILE A 31 -3.84 -10.61 4.24
N VAL A 32 -2.54 -10.73 4.00
CA VAL A 32 -1.49 -10.46 4.99
C VAL A 32 -0.67 -9.24 4.54
N SER A 33 -0.70 -8.18 5.35
CA SER A 33 0.05 -6.94 5.16
C SER A 33 1.26 -6.92 6.10
N LYS A 34 2.46 -6.69 5.55
CA LYS A 34 3.72 -6.71 6.29
C LYS A 34 4.42 -5.35 6.18
N GLU A 35 4.67 -4.73 7.33
CA GLU A 35 5.51 -3.54 7.43
C GLU A 35 6.98 -3.91 7.63
N MET A 36 7.86 -2.91 7.67
CA MET A 36 9.25 -3.11 8.03
C MET A 36 9.41 -3.69 9.44
N PRO A 37 10.37 -4.62 9.67
CA PRO A 37 10.63 -5.17 11.00
C PRO A 37 10.82 -4.09 12.06
N GLY A 38 10.14 -4.25 13.20
CA GLY A 38 10.15 -3.27 14.29
C GLY A 38 9.19 -2.08 14.12
N SER A 39 8.43 -2.01 13.04
CA SER A 39 7.33 -1.05 12.90
C SER A 39 6.12 -1.47 13.75
N PRO A 40 5.30 -0.51 14.23
CA PRO A 40 3.99 -0.84 14.78
C PRO A 40 3.18 -1.65 13.76
N ASN A 41 2.49 -2.70 14.22
CA ASN A 41 1.69 -3.60 13.36
C ASN A 41 2.51 -4.28 12.24
N GLU A 42 3.73 -4.71 12.56
CA GLU A 42 4.67 -5.41 11.64
C GLU A 42 3.97 -6.44 10.74
N VAL A 43 3.02 -7.20 11.28
CA VAL A 43 2.14 -8.09 10.50
C VAL A 43 0.69 -7.83 10.85
N THR A 44 -0.12 -7.57 9.83
CA THR A 44 -1.58 -7.39 9.93
C THR A 44 -2.28 -8.38 9.01
N SER A 45 -3.23 -9.15 9.53
CA SER A 45 -3.92 -10.21 8.76
C SER A 45 -5.43 -9.99 8.73
N GLY A 46 -6.03 -10.24 7.58
CA GLY A 46 -7.47 -10.11 7.31
C GLY A 46 -7.85 -8.72 6.78
N ILE A 47 -8.78 -8.69 5.83
CA ILE A 47 -9.15 -7.46 5.12
C ILE A 47 -9.69 -6.37 6.04
N ASP A 48 -10.47 -6.72 7.06
CA ASP A 48 -11.02 -5.73 8.00
C ASP A 48 -9.92 -5.05 8.81
N ALA A 49 -8.88 -5.79 9.19
CA ALA A 49 -7.74 -5.25 9.90
C ALA A 49 -6.88 -4.35 9.00
N VAL A 50 -6.69 -4.72 7.74
CA VAL A 50 -5.97 -3.91 6.74
C VAL A 50 -6.74 -2.63 6.40
N ILE A 51 -8.06 -2.70 6.27
CA ILE A 51 -8.92 -1.51 6.09
C ILE A 51 -8.79 -0.59 7.30
N LYS A 52 -8.91 -1.12 8.52
CA LYS A 52 -8.78 -0.32 9.75
C LYS A 52 -7.42 0.35 9.85
N LYS A 53 -6.34 -0.39 9.58
CA LYS A 53 -4.96 0.12 9.53
C LYS A 53 -4.83 1.29 8.53
N SER A 54 -5.43 1.14 7.35
CA SER A 54 -5.41 2.18 6.32
C SER A 54 -6.21 3.42 6.73
N GLU A 55 -7.39 3.24 7.32
CA GLU A 55 -8.20 4.33 7.87
C GLU A 55 -7.45 5.09 8.98
N ASP A 56 -6.77 4.38 9.87
CA ASP A 56 -5.96 4.99 10.93
C ASP A 56 -4.78 5.79 10.36
N TRP A 57 -4.12 5.26 9.33
CA TRP A 57 -3.07 6.00 8.62
C TRP A 57 -3.62 7.29 8.00
N TYR A 58 -4.72 7.23 7.26
CA TYR A 58 -5.36 8.43 6.69
C TYR A 58 -5.82 9.42 7.76
N ALA A 59 -6.34 8.93 8.89
CA ALA A 59 -6.76 9.78 10.00
C ALA A 59 -5.58 10.49 10.68
N SER A 60 -4.36 9.95 10.58
CA SER A 60 -3.13 10.56 11.10
C SER A 60 -2.58 11.69 10.20
N VAL A 61 -2.92 11.67 8.91
CA VAL A 61 -2.55 12.71 7.94
C VAL A 61 -3.41 13.97 8.17
N GLU A 62 -2.75 15.10 8.30
CA GLU A 62 -3.33 16.44 8.38
C GLU A 62 -3.45 17.07 6.99
N GLU A 63 -2.40 16.97 6.17
CA GLU A 63 -2.36 17.54 4.82
C GLU A 63 -1.58 16.63 3.87
N TYR A 64 -2.11 16.41 2.66
CA TYR A 64 -1.45 15.67 1.59
C TYR A 64 -0.88 16.64 0.56
N HIS A 65 0.43 16.63 0.37
CA HIS A 65 1.16 17.53 -0.53
C HIS A 65 1.40 16.92 -1.92
N GLY A 66 1.28 15.60 -2.04
CA GLY A 66 1.44 14.89 -3.30
C GLY A 66 2.06 13.51 -3.12
N GLY A 67 2.16 12.80 -4.22
CA GLY A 67 2.76 11.48 -4.25
C GLY A 67 2.95 10.98 -5.68
N GLU A 68 3.74 9.92 -5.79
CA GLU A 68 4.10 9.30 -7.06
C GLU A 68 4.09 7.79 -6.89
N ILE A 69 3.64 7.08 -7.92
CA ILE A 69 3.74 5.61 -7.98
C ILE A 69 4.28 5.22 -9.36
N SER A 70 5.29 4.34 -9.36
CA SER A 70 5.92 3.87 -10.58
C SER A 70 4.98 3.01 -11.41
N GLU A 71 5.39 2.72 -12.65
CA GLU A 71 4.83 1.57 -13.36
C GLU A 71 5.13 0.27 -12.59
N PRO A 72 4.25 -0.74 -12.65
CA PRO A 72 4.46 -1.99 -11.95
C PRO A 72 5.43 -2.89 -12.72
N VAL A 73 6.31 -3.57 -11.99
CA VAL A 73 7.14 -4.67 -12.49
C VAL A 73 6.47 -5.98 -12.09
N VAL A 74 6.07 -6.79 -13.07
CA VAL A 74 5.25 -7.99 -12.87
C VAL A 74 6.04 -9.27 -13.16
N ALA A 75 5.94 -10.27 -12.29
CA ALA A 75 6.54 -11.58 -12.44
C ALA A 75 5.58 -12.67 -11.96
N GLU A 76 5.06 -13.50 -12.88
CA GLU A 76 4.07 -14.55 -12.60
C GLU A 76 2.91 -14.08 -11.71
N ASN A 77 2.89 -14.49 -10.45
CA ASN A 77 1.87 -14.17 -9.45
C ASN A 77 2.29 -13.05 -8.47
N HIS A 78 3.36 -12.34 -8.77
CA HIS A 78 3.84 -11.20 -7.98
C HIS A 78 3.97 -9.95 -8.84
N PHE A 79 3.92 -8.80 -8.19
CA PHE A 79 4.34 -7.53 -8.79
C PHE A 79 4.92 -6.59 -7.74
N SER A 80 5.64 -5.57 -8.19
CA SER A 80 6.20 -4.53 -7.35
C SER A 80 6.08 -3.15 -7.99
N CYS A 81 6.09 -2.12 -7.15
CA CYS A 81 6.14 -0.71 -7.57
C CYS A 81 6.80 0.11 -6.45
N THR A 82 7.32 1.29 -6.79
CA THR A 82 7.73 2.28 -5.78
C THR A 82 6.57 3.22 -5.49
N MET A 83 6.42 3.63 -4.24
CA MET A 83 5.48 4.68 -3.83
C MET A 83 6.22 5.80 -3.09
N LYS A 84 5.87 7.04 -3.42
CA LYS A 84 6.33 8.26 -2.76
C LYS A 84 5.13 9.04 -2.26
N MET A 85 5.24 9.57 -1.06
CA MET A 85 4.21 10.41 -0.46
C MET A 85 4.86 11.57 0.29
N ASP A 86 4.28 12.75 0.14
CA ASP A 86 4.63 13.94 0.91
C ASP A 86 3.40 14.34 1.73
N CYS A 87 3.46 14.10 3.04
CA CYS A 87 2.33 14.25 3.95
C CYS A 87 2.75 15.05 5.18
N THR A 88 1.85 15.90 5.68
CA THR A 88 1.93 16.44 7.04
C THR A 88 1.07 15.61 7.95
N PHE A 89 1.65 15.12 9.05
CA PHE A 89 0.99 14.31 10.06
C PHE A 89 0.72 15.15 11.31
N LYS A 90 -0.46 14.97 11.92
CA LYS A 90 -0.98 15.81 13.01
C LYS A 90 -0.03 16.00 14.19
N GLU A 91 0.80 15.00 14.49
CA GLU A 91 1.70 15.01 15.66
C GLU A 91 3.19 14.93 15.28
N GLN A 92 3.50 14.79 14.00
CA GLN A 92 4.86 14.47 13.52
C GLN A 92 5.38 15.48 12.49
N GLY A 93 4.53 16.41 12.03
CA GLY A 93 4.90 17.40 11.03
C GLY A 93 4.99 16.82 9.61
N ARG A 94 5.64 17.55 8.70
CA ARG A 94 5.77 17.15 7.30
C ARG A 94 6.88 16.13 7.11
N MET A 95 6.56 15.01 6.47
CA MET A 95 7.47 13.92 6.17
C MET A 95 7.33 13.48 4.71
N GLN A 96 8.45 13.09 4.12
CA GLN A 96 8.48 12.41 2.83
C GLN A 96 8.74 10.93 3.06
N ILE A 97 7.84 10.10 2.54
CA ILE A 97 7.91 8.65 2.63
C ILE A 97 8.23 8.14 1.22
N GLU A 98 9.22 7.26 1.13
CA GLU A 98 9.59 6.56 -0.10
C GLU A 98 9.76 5.08 0.21
N GLU A 99 9.02 4.24 -0.52
CA GLU A 99 8.93 2.82 -0.26
C GLU A 99 8.88 1.98 -1.54
N VAL A 100 9.35 0.74 -1.43
CA VAL A 100 9.09 -0.32 -2.41
C VAL A 100 7.96 -1.19 -1.87
N CYS A 101 6.92 -1.36 -2.66
CA CYS A 101 5.78 -2.22 -2.36
C CYS A 101 5.89 -3.50 -3.17
N VAL A 102 5.75 -4.66 -2.52
CA VAL A 102 5.74 -5.98 -3.16
C VAL A 102 4.43 -6.67 -2.85
N TYR A 103 3.76 -7.15 -3.89
CA TYR A 103 2.44 -7.77 -3.80
C TYR A 103 2.47 -9.19 -4.37
N LYS A 104 1.69 -10.07 -3.74
CA LYS A 104 1.38 -11.39 -4.26
C LYS A 104 -0.10 -11.47 -4.60
N VAL A 105 -0.38 -12.02 -5.77
CA VAL A 105 -1.73 -12.19 -6.32
C VAL A 105 -2.07 -13.68 -6.36
N ASN A 106 -3.25 -14.03 -5.88
CA ASN A 106 -3.85 -15.34 -6.11
C ASN A 106 -5.30 -15.16 -6.56
N ASP A 107 -5.74 -15.93 -7.56
CA ASP A 107 -7.10 -15.87 -8.12
C ASP A 107 -7.59 -14.44 -8.46
N GLY A 108 -6.65 -13.59 -8.90
CA GLY A 108 -6.92 -12.20 -9.25
C GLY A 108 -7.16 -11.26 -8.07
N LYS A 109 -6.73 -11.66 -6.87
CA LYS A 109 -6.78 -10.86 -5.65
C LYS A 109 -5.40 -10.78 -5.00
N ILE A 110 -5.09 -9.64 -4.38
CA ILE A 110 -3.87 -9.46 -3.58
C ILE A 110 -4.05 -10.22 -2.26
N THR A 111 -3.20 -11.21 -2.02
CA THR A 111 -3.20 -12.04 -0.81
C THR A 111 -2.08 -11.68 0.15
N GLU A 112 -1.00 -11.07 -0.35
CA GLU A 112 0.08 -10.55 0.50
C GLU A 112 0.55 -9.20 -0.05
N GLU A 113 0.85 -8.27 0.85
CA GLU A 113 1.61 -7.05 0.56
C GLU A 113 2.74 -6.89 1.57
N GLN A 114 3.86 -6.34 1.11
CA GLN A 114 5.01 -6.05 1.95
C GLN A 114 5.67 -4.74 1.53
N PHE A 115 5.96 -3.89 2.51
CA PHE A 115 6.56 -2.58 2.31
C PHE A 115 8.02 -2.58 2.76
N PHE A 116 8.87 -1.94 1.95
CA PHE A 116 10.30 -1.80 2.22
C PHE A 116 10.70 -0.33 2.17
N TYR A 117 11.07 0.23 3.31
CA TYR A 117 11.49 1.62 3.44
C TYR A 117 12.41 1.82 4.63
N SER A 118 13.03 2.99 4.72
CA SER A 118 13.75 3.44 5.90
C SER A 118 13.06 4.68 6.46
N MET A 119 12.91 4.76 7.77
CA MET A 119 12.50 6.01 8.41
C MET A 119 13.58 7.07 8.13
N PRO A 120 13.21 8.31 7.77
CA PRO A 120 14.17 9.40 7.63
C PRO A 120 14.95 9.56 8.95
N ASN A 121 16.28 9.65 8.87
CA ASN A 121 17.14 10.00 10.00
C ASN A 121 16.98 11.47 10.41
#